data_AF-A0A170VW95-F1
#
_entry.id   AF-A0A170VW95-F1
#
_cell.length_a   1.000
_cell.length_b   1.000
_cell.length_c   1.000
_cell.angle_alpha   90.00
_cell.angle_beta   90.00
_cell.angle_gamma   90.00
#
_symmetry.space_group_name_H-M   'P 1'
#
loop_
_entity.id
_entity.type
_entity.pdbx_description
1 polymer ?
#
loop_
_entity_poly.entity_id
_entity_poly.type
_entity_poly.pdbx_seq_one_letter_code
_entity_poly.pdbx_strand_id
1 'polypeptide(L)'
;VLALAHVIKRPIIVVADTVLKDLNGDDLAPIPFGGIYLPLECIPSECHRSPLLLAYDGGHFSALVAMETSNPANLASAIPLTDMAGDLLPIQFSVDPGTNGNMAESHDLTYCQNIDLLTTYLDLIRIEPSSMVSSDDGKNGKFGSFGKAVGQKLRLKLTRSNSQRQAKPVLC
;
A
#
# COMPACT_ATOMS: atom_id res chain seq x y z
N VAL A 1 -13.80 -12.18 -0.68
CA VAL A 1 -13.55 -10.80 -0.20
C VAL A 1 -14.61 -9.82 -0.71
N LEU A 2 -14.88 -9.75 -2.02
CA LEU A 2 -15.90 -8.84 -2.58
C LEU A 2 -17.27 -8.90 -1.89
N ALA A 3 -17.85 -10.09 -1.72
CA ALA A 3 -19.13 -10.26 -1.03
C ALA A 3 -19.09 -9.73 0.41
N LEU A 4 -17.97 -9.91 1.11
CA LEU A 4 -17.79 -9.37 2.46
C LEU A 4 -17.84 -7.84 2.43
N ALA A 5 -17.12 -7.18 1.51
CA ALA A 5 -17.12 -5.73 1.37
C ALA A 5 -18.54 -5.15 1.23
N HIS A 6 -19.39 -5.82 0.45
CA HIS A 6 -20.80 -5.46 0.29
C HIS A 6 -21.62 -5.67 1.57
N VAL A 7 -21.46 -6.82 2.24
CA VAL A 7 -22.17 -7.13 3.49
C VAL A 7 -21.87 -6.10 4.58
N ILE A 8 -20.62 -5.66 4.72
CA ILE A 8 -20.22 -4.66 5.72
C ILE A 8 -20.28 -3.22 5.21
N LYS A 9 -20.71 -3.00 3.96
CA LYS A 9 -20.74 -1.69 3.26
C LYS A 9 -19.45 -0.88 3.48
N ARG A 10 -18.29 -1.53 3.32
CA ARG A 10 -16.98 -0.93 3.61
C ARG A 10 -15.93 -1.44 2.62
N PRO A 11 -15.12 -0.57 2.00
CA PRO A 11 -14.00 -0.98 1.19
C PRO A 11 -13.05 -1.89 1.94
N ILE A 12 -12.50 -2.90 1.26
CA ILE A 12 -11.48 -3.79 1.80
C ILE A 12 -10.22 -3.66 0.95
N ILE A 13 -9.07 -3.41 1.57
CA ILE A 13 -7.77 -3.41 0.89
C ILE A 13 -6.99 -4.61 1.38
N VAL A 14 -6.58 -5.46 0.44
CA VAL A 14 -5.78 -6.66 0.71
C VAL A 14 -4.36 -6.41 0.22
N VAL A 15 -3.42 -6.41 1.16
CA VAL A 15 -1.99 -6.40 0.88
C VAL A 15 -1.52 -7.85 0.75
N ALA A 16 -0.95 -8.20 -0.40
CA ALA A 16 -0.48 -9.54 -0.69
C ALA A 16 0.70 -9.48 -1.65
N ASP A 17 1.49 -10.54 -1.68
CA ASP A 17 2.40 -10.77 -2.80
C ASP A 17 1.63 -11.01 -4.10
N THR A 18 2.27 -10.75 -5.23
CA THR A 18 1.66 -10.93 -6.56
C THR A 18 1.81 -12.36 -7.09
N VAL A 19 2.85 -13.08 -6.64
CA VAL A 19 3.22 -14.41 -7.14
C VAL A 19 3.62 -15.30 -5.97
N LEU A 20 3.02 -16.49 -5.91
CA LEU A 20 3.39 -17.57 -5.02
C LEU A 20 4.73 -18.15 -5.48
N LYS A 21 5.65 -18.37 -4.56
CA LYS A 21 6.98 -18.93 -4.83
C LYS A 21 7.09 -20.36 -4.34
N ASP A 22 7.86 -21.17 -5.06
CA ASP A 22 8.18 -22.54 -4.65
C ASP A 22 9.30 -22.59 -3.58
N LEU A 23 9.73 -23.80 -3.20
CA LEU A 23 10.81 -23.99 -2.21
C LEU A 23 12.18 -23.49 -2.70
N ASN A 24 12.36 -23.34 -4.00
CA ASN A 24 13.59 -22.84 -4.62
C ASN A 24 13.55 -21.31 -4.79
N GLY A 25 12.38 -20.70 -4.59
CA GLY A 25 12.14 -19.27 -4.76
C GLY A 25 11.67 -18.88 -6.17
N ASP A 26 11.38 -19.87 -7.02
CA ASP A 26 10.88 -19.66 -8.38
C ASP A 26 9.38 -19.38 -8.38
N ASP A 27 8.93 -18.56 -9.33
CA ASP A 27 7.54 -18.16 -9.49
C ASP A 27 6.67 -19.37 -9.87
N LEU A 28 5.70 -19.71 -9.02
CA LEU A 28 4.83 -20.87 -9.17
C LEU A 28 3.48 -20.51 -9.79
N ALA A 29 2.79 -19.50 -9.22
CA ALA A 29 1.45 -19.09 -9.66
C ALA A 29 1.10 -17.67 -9.17
N PRO A 30 0.27 -16.90 -9.89
CA PRO A 30 -0.19 -15.60 -9.43
C PRO A 30 -1.12 -15.71 -8.21
N ILE A 31 -1.05 -14.74 -7.31
CA ILE A 31 -1.93 -14.62 -6.14
C ILE A 31 -3.05 -13.61 -6.46
N PRO A 32 -4.32 -14.03 -6.61
CA PRO A 32 -5.40 -13.18 -7.11
C PRO A 32 -6.12 -12.37 -6.02
N PHE A 33 -5.55 -12.26 -4.82
CA PHE A 33 -6.22 -11.65 -3.66
C PHE A 33 -5.77 -10.20 -3.39
N GLY A 34 -4.58 -9.80 -3.86
CA GLY A 34 -4.07 -8.45 -3.65
C GLY A 34 -4.91 -7.40 -4.39
N GLY A 35 -5.18 -6.27 -3.75
CA GLY A 35 -5.88 -5.15 -4.37
C GLY A 35 -6.99 -4.54 -3.53
N ILE A 36 -7.85 -3.77 -4.19
CA ILE A 36 -8.90 -2.95 -3.58
C ILE A 36 -10.27 -3.54 -3.95
N TYR A 37 -11.08 -3.88 -2.95
CA TYR A 37 -12.45 -4.37 -3.12
C TYR A 37 -13.43 -3.28 -2.68
N LEU A 38 -14.18 -2.73 -3.63
CA LEU A 38 -15.18 -1.70 -3.37
C LEU A 38 -16.59 -2.32 -3.34
N PRO A 39 -17.50 -1.83 -2.46
CA PRO A 39 -18.89 -2.26 -2.44
C PRO A 39 -19.70 -1.53 -3.53
N LEU A 40 -19.36 -1.77 -4.80
CA LEU A 40 -19.87 -1.00 -5.96
C LEU A 40 -21.39 -1.08 -6.14
N GLU A 41 -22.04 -2.13 -5.65
CA GLU A 41 -23.50 -2.29 -5.71
C GLU A 41 -24.24 -1.58 -4.55
N CYS A 42 -23.50 -0.98 -3.62
CA CYS A 42 -24.07 -0.22 -2.50
C CYS A 42 -24.09 1.28 -2.81
N ILE A 43 -25.04 2.01 -2.23
CA ILE A 43 -25.05 3.47 -2.35
C ILE A 43 -23.82 4.03 -1.59
N PRO A 44 -22.97 4.86 -2.22
CA PRO A 44 -21.73 5.36 -1.59
C PRO A 44 -21.96 6.10 -0.26
N SER A 45 -23.07 6.82 -0.12
CA SER A 45 -23.42 7.53 1.11
C SER A 45 -23.77 6.61 2.28
N GLU A 46 -24.08 5.34 2.02
CA GLU A 46 -24.35 4.32 3.04
C GLU A 46 -23.11 3.49 3.39
N CYS A 47 -21.97 3.76 2.73
CA CYS A 47 -20.74 3.00 2.92
C CYS A 47 -19.78 3.74 3.86
N HIS A 48 -19.06 2.97 4.67
CA HIS A 48 -17.93 3.50 5.43
C HIS A 48 -16.76 3.79 4.50
N ARG A 49 -16.17 4.99 4.57
CA ARG A 49 -15.04 5.40 3.73
C ARG A 49 -13.66 5.00 4.24
N SER A 50 -13.54 4.70 5.54
CA SER A 50 -12.32 4.11 6.09
C SER A 50 -12.26 2.64 5.68
N PRO A 51 -11.21 2.17 5.00
CA PRO A 51 -11.14 0.78 4.54
C PRO A 51 -10.88 -0.20 5.71
N LEU A 52 -11.31 -1.45 5.53
CA LEU A 52 -10.81 -2.59 6.31
C LEU A 52 -9.53 -3.09 5.65
N LEU A 53 -8.45 -3.24 6.42
CA LEU A 53 -7.15 -3.67 5.90
C LEU A 53 -6.89 -5.13 6.23
N LEU A 54 -6.51 -5.91 5.23
CA LEU A 54 -6.14 -7.31 5.37
C LEU A 54 -4.76 -7.55 4.75
N ALA A 55 -4.00 -8.45 5.32
CA ALA A 55 -2.86 -9.09 4.68
C ALA A 55 -3.26 -10.50 4.25
N TYR A 56 -2.77 -10.93 3.08
CA TYR A 56 -2.86 -12.32 2.63
C TYR A 56 -1.46 -12.88 2.41
N ASP A 57 -1.14 -13.95 3.14
CA ASP A 57 0.11 -14.70 2.98
C ASP A 57 -0.13 -16.17 3.34
N GLY A 58 0.53 -17.08 2.61
CA GLY A 58 0.49 -18.52 2.89
C GLY A 58 -0.90 -19.13 3.04
N GLY A 59 -1.89 -18.65 2.27
CA GLY A 59 -3.28 -19.14 2.37
C GLY A 59 -4.12 -18.56 3.52
N HIS A 60 -3.59 -17.59 4.27
CA HIS A 60 -4.24 -17.03 5.45
C HIS A 60 -4.51 -15.54 5.29
N PHE A 61 -5.66 -15.08 5.80
CA PHE A 61 -5.98 -13.67 5.94
C PHE A 61 -5.73 -13.21 7.37
N SER A 62 -5.09 -12.05 7.53
CA SER A 62 -4.86 -11.40 8.82
C SER A 62 -5.28 -9.94 8.77
N ALA A 63 -5.87 -9.41 9.85
CA ALA A 63 -6.19 -7.99 9.92
C ALA A 63 -4.92 -7.14 10.07
N LEU A 64 -4.83 -6.06 9.30
CA LEU A 64 -3.80 -5.05 9.47
C LEU A 64 -4.36 -3.91 10.30
N VAL A 65 -3.66 -3.56 11.38
CA VAL A 65 -4.08 -2.52 12.31
C VAL A 65 -2.93 -1.55 12.51
N ALA A 66 -3.22 -0.25 12.46
CA ALA A 66 -2.24 0.77 12.78
C ALA A 66 -1.95 0.77 14.28
N MET A 67 -0.67 0.96 14.63
CA MET A 67 -0.29 1.16 16.02
C MET A 67 -0.81 2.52 16.50
N GLU A 68 -1.32 2.56 17.74
CA GLU A 68 -1.73 3.80 18.37
C GLU A 68 -0.53 4.74 18.52
N THR A 69 -0.67 5.98 18.08
CA THR A 69 0.36 7.00 18.22
C THR A 69 -0.05 7.97 19.33
N SER A 70 0.88 8.31 20.21
CA SER A 70 0.62 9.20 21.37
C SER A 70 0.38 10.66 21.00
N ASN A 71 0.31 10.99 19.70
CA ASN A 71 0.16 12.36 19.22
C ASN A 71 -1.00 12.44 18.21
N PRO A 72 -2.24 12.67 18.68
CA PRO A 72 -3.45 12.64 17.85
C PRO A 72 -3.51 13.74 16.78
N ALA A 73 -2.55 14.67 16.77
CA ALA A 73 -2.48 15.78 15.82
C ALA A 73 -1.81 15.43 14.48
N ASN A 74 -1.14 14.27 14.36
CA ASN A 74 -0.37 13.91 13.18
C ASN A 74 -0.93 12.66 12.49
N LEU A 75 -1.81 12.91 11.52
CA LEU A 75 -2.33 11.99 10.49
C LEU A 75 -3.12 10.78 11.01
N ALA A 76 -4.39 10.70 10.61
CA ALA A 76 -5.08 9.43 10.49
C ALA A 76 -4.18 8.47 9.69
N SER A 77 -3.99 7.24 10.16
CA SER A 77 -3.13 6.28 9.49
C SER A 77 -3.60 6.08 8.04
N ALA A 78 -2.67 6.25 7.10
CA ALA A 78 -2.94 6.14 5.67
C ALA A 78 -2.27 4.87 5.11
N ILE A 79 -2.88 4.26 4.08
CA ILE A 79 -2.33 3.12 3.36
C ILE A 79 -2.08 3.51 1.90
N PRO A 80 -0.92 3.23 1.32
CA PRO A 80 -0.70 3.46 -0.11
C PRO A 80 -1.68 2.65 -0.96
N LEU A 81 -2.29 3.29 -1.95
CA LEU A 81 -3.11 2.66 -2.97
C LEU A 81 -2.30 2.33 -4.23
N THR A 82 -0.98 2.46 -4.18
CA THR A 82 -0.06 2.16 -5.27
C THR A 82 0.97 1.12 -4.84
N ASP A 83 1.51 0.41 -5.82
CA ASP A 83 2.64 -0.50 -5.62
C ASP A 83 3.99 0.25 -5.51
N MET A 84 5.08 -0.51 -5.50
CA MET A 84 6.44 0.04 -5.42
C MET A 84 6.86 0.82 -6.69
N ALA A 85 6.27 0.52 -7.86
CA ALA A 85 6.53 1.23 -9.12
C ALA A 85 5.74 2.56 -9.22
N GLY A 86 4.73 2.71 -8.36
CA GLY A 86 3.79 3.82 -8.33
C GLY A 86 2.53 3.55 -9.16
N ASP A 87 2.31 2.32 -9.59
CA ASP A 87 1.12 1.90 -10.31
C ASP A 87 -0.01 1.63 -9.32
N LEU A 88 -1.24 1.98 -9.69
CA LEU A 88 -2.40 1.81 -8.82
C LEU A 88 -2.64 0.32 -8.53
N LEU A 89 -2.94 -0.01 -7.27
CA LEU A 89 -3.37 -1.35 -6.89
C LEU A 89 -4.63 -1.73 -7.69
N PRO A 90 -4.75 -2.99 -8.12
CA PRO A 90 -5.88 -3.42 -8.92
C PRO A 90 -7.19 -3.25 -8.14
N ILE A 91 -8.17 -2.58 -8.76
CA ILE A 91 -9.54 -2.53 -8.24
C ILE A 91 -10.24 -3.81 -8.70
N GLN A 92 -10.50 -4.69 -7.75
CA GLN A 92 -11.03 -6.01 -7.99
C GLN A 92 -12.51 -5.93 -8.36
N PHE A 93 -12.90 -6.57 -9.46
CA PHE A 93 -14.27 -6.62 -9.97
C PHE A 93 -14.88 -5.22 -10.23
N SER A 94 -14.09 -4.31 -10.81
CA SER A 94 -14.51 -2.93 -11.08
C SER A 94 -15.51 -2.76 -12.22
N VAL A 95 -15.71 -3.81 -13.02
CA VAL A 95 -16.56 -3.81 -14.22
C VAL A 95 -17.58 -4.93 -14.09
N ASP A 96 -18.86 -4.58 -14.24
CA ASP A 96 -19.94 -5.56 -14.36
C ASP A 96 -19.98 -6.04 -15.82
N PRO A 97 -19.78 -7.35 -16.08
CA PRO A 97 -19.89 -7.91 -17.43
C PRO A 97 -21.32 -7.86 -18.01
N GLY A 98 -22.33 -7.57 -17.19
CA GLY A 98 -23.73 -7.52 -17.59
C GLY A 98 -24.29 -8.89 -17.98
N THR A 99 -25.49 -8.90 -18.56
CA THR A 99 -26.24 -10.13 -18.94
C THR A 99 -25.81 -10.76 -20.27
N ASN A 100 -25.03 -10.04 -21.08
CA ASN A 100 -24.65 -10.49 -22.41
C ASN A 100 -23.18 -10.89 -22.36
N GLY A 101 -22.91 -12.19 -22.20
CA GLY A 101 -21.58 -12.78 -22.00
C GLY A 101 -20.57 -12.63 -23.15
N ASN A 102 -20.58 -11.52 -23.87
CA ASN A 102 -19.53 -11.12 -24.79
C ASN A 102 -18.28 -10.75 -23.98
N MET A 103 -17.56 -11.77 -23.50
CA MET A 103 -16.24 -11.66 -22.86
C MET A 103 -15.14 -11.09 -23.78
N ALA A 104 -15.48 -10.69 -25.02
CA ALA A 104 -14.52 -10.29 -26.05
C ALA A 104 -13.97 -8.87 -25.87
N GLU A 105 -14.62 -8.03 -25.06
CA GLU A 105 -14.14 -6.68 -24.76
C GLU A 105 -13.76 -6.61 -23.27
N SER A 106 -12.47 -6.80 -22.97
CA SER A 106 -11.90 -6.45 -21.68
C SER A 106 -11.97 -4.93 -21.53
N HIS A 107 -13.08 -4.43 -20.98
CA HIS A 107 -13.27 -3.01 -20.71
C HIS A 107 -12.52 -2.60 -19.45
N ASP A 108 -11.19 -2.62 -19.51
CA ASP A 108 -10.39 -2.08 -18.41
C ASP A 108 -10.71 -0.60 -18.24
N LEU A 109 -10.98 -0.20 -16.99
CA LEU A 109 -11.24 1.18 -16.66
C LEU A 109 -9.97 2.03 -16.87
N THR A 110 -10.15 3.21 -17.41
CA THR A 110 -9.08 4.21 -17.51
C THR A 110 -8.62 4.64 -16.11
N TYR A 111 -7.39 5.16 -16.02
CA TYR A 111 -6.87 5.68 -14.75
C TYR A 111 -7.81 6.72 -14.11
N CYS A 112 -8.36 7.65 -14.89
CA CYS A 112 -9.29 8.66 -14.37
C CYS A 112 -10.56 8.03 -13.78
N GLN A 113 -11.14 7.04 -14.46
CA GLN A 113 -12.32 6.32 -13.95
C GLN A 113 -12.02 5.56 -12.66
N ASN A 114 -10.84 4.94 -12.55
CA ASN A 114 -10.43 4.29 -11.31
C ASN A 114 -10.30 5.30 -10.17
N ILE A 115 -9.74 6.48 -10.41
CA ILE A 115 -9.64 7.54 -9.39
C ILE A 115 -11.02 8.05 -8.98
N ASP A 116 -11.96 8.19 -9.92
CA ASP A 116 -13.33 8.63 -9.62
C ASP A 116 -14.06 7.60 -8.74
N LEU A 117 -13.90 6.31 -9.03
CA LEU A 117 -14.42 5.22 -8.19
C LEU A 117 -13.82 5.26 -6.78
N LEU A 118 -12.48 5.37 -6.68
CA LEU A 118 -11.80 5.42 -5.40
C LEU A 118 -12.25 6.64 -4.57
N THR A 119 -12.35 7.82 -5.19
CA THR A 119 -12.79 9.06 -4.52
C THR A 119 -14.24 8.97 -4.02
N THR A 120 -15.07 8.15 -4.68
CA THR A 120 -16.46 7.94 -4.29
C THR A 120 -16.57 7.14 -2.98
N TYR A 121 -15.69 6.16 -2.78
CA TYR A 121 -15.76 5.19 -1.67
C TYR A 121 -14.68 5.36 -0.60
N LEU A 122 -13.62 6.14 -0.84
CA LEU A 122 -12.48 6.37 0.07
C LEU A 122 -12.21 7.87 0.20
N ASP A 123 -11.64 8.27 1.35
CA ASP A 123 -11.14 9.63 1.56
C ASP A 123 -9.65 9.68 1.16
N LEU A 124 -9.38 10.04 -0.10
CA LEU A 124 -8.05 10.00 -0.68
C LEU A 124 -7.18 11.20 -0.28
N ILE A 125 -5.89 10.94 -0.03
CA ILE A 125 -4.87 11.96 0.16
C ILE A 125 -3.69 11.73 -0.78
N ARG A 126 -3.13 12.81 -1.33
CA ARG A 126 -1.88 12.77 -2.09
C ARG A 126 -0.75 13.17 -1.17
N ILE A 127 0.19 12.25 -0.97
CA ILE A 127 1.40 12.53 -0.21
C ILE A 127 2.50 12.83 -1.23
N GLU A 128 2.86 14.11 -1.33
CA GLU A 128 4.07 14.49 -2.02
C GLU A 128 5.26 13.88 -1.27
N PRO A 129 6.19 13.23 -1.97
CA PRO A 129 7.35 12.69 -1.30
C PRO A 129 8.12 13.91 -0.81
N SER A 130 8.22 14.05 0.51
CA SER A 130 9.07 15.07 1.12
C SER A 130 10.41 15.04 0.40
N SER A 131 10.74 16.10 -0.34
CA SER A 131 12.13 16.36 -0.65
C SER A 131 12.83 16.33 0.69
N MET A 132 13.87 15.50 0.81
CA MET A 132 14.72 15.57 1.99
C MET A 132 15.24 17.00 2.02
N VAL A 133 14.66 17.85 2.85
CA VAL A 133 15.29 19.11 3.23
C VAL A 133 16.54 18.64 3.95
N SER A 134 17.67 18.71 3.25
CA SER A 134 18.97 18.74 3.88
C SER A 134 18.98 19.98 4.76
N SER A 135 18.61 19.80 6.03
CA SER A 135 19.05 20.71 7.07
C SER A 135 20.56 20.52 7.17
N ASP A 136 21.27 21.29 6.34
CA ASP A 136 22.60 21.76 6.66
C ASP A 136 22.48 22.50 7.99
N ASP A 137 22.78 21.79 9.08
CA ASP A 137 23.01 22.41 10.37
C ASP A 137 24.37 21.92 10.86
N GLY A 138 25.40 22.57 10.33
CA GLY A 138 26.76 22.49 10.83
C GLY A 138 26.81 22.95 12.27
N LYS A 139 26.65 22.00 13.22
CA LYS A 139 27.12 22.16 14.60
C LYS A 139 27.84 20.89 15.03
N ASN A 140 29.17 21.00 15.06
CA ASN A 140 30.08 20.07 15.69
C ASN A 140 29.66 19.83 17.15
N GLY A 141 28.93 18.74 17.40
CA GLY A 141 28.74 18.21 18.74
C GLY A 141 30.04 17.63 19.25
N LYS A 142 30.70 18.33 20.18
CA LYS A 142 31.81 17.83 21.00
C LYS A 142 31.36 16.54 21.70
N PHE A 143 31.70 15.39 21.13
CA PHE A 143 31.63 14.12 21.83
C PHE A 143 32.65 14.14 22.97
N GLY A 144 32.14 13.93 24.19
CA GLY A 144 32.93 13.82 25.39
C GLY A 144 34.04 12.78 25.25
N SER A 145 35.22 13.16 25.73
CA SER A 145 36.37 12.32 26.00
C SER A 145 36.03 11.20 27.00
N PHE A 146 37.00 10.29 27.19
CA PHE A 146 37.01 9.05 27.98
C PHE A 146 36.43 7.83 27.24
N GLY A 147 37.17 6.78 26.85
CA GLY A 147 38.58 6.43 27.02
C GLY A 147 38.72 4.90 26.92
N LYS A 148 39.73 4.45 26.16
CA LYS A 148 40.39 3.12 26.11
C LYS A 148 39.77 1.96 25.29
N ALA A 149 40.43 1.73 24.16
CA ALA A 149 41.19 0.51 23.82
C ALA A 149 40.48 -0.71 23.19
N VAL A 150 40.87 -0.93 21.92
CA VAL A 150 41.23 -2.21 21.29
C VAL A 150 40.13 -3.26 21.12
N GLY A 151 39.60 -3.31 19.90
CA GLY A 151 38.81 -4.42 19.36
C GLY A 151 38.65 -4.22 17.85
N GLN A 152 39.66 -4.62 17.09
CA GLN A 152 39.66 -4.52 15.63
C GLN A 152 38.58 -5.43 15.02
N LYS A 153 37.98 -4.91 13.94
CA LYS A 153 37.36 -5.64 12.82
C LYS A 153 36.17 -6.56 13.14
N LEU A 154 34.97 -6.04 12.88
CA LEU A 154 33.97 -6.65 11.98
C LEU A 154 32.78 -5.68 11.87
N ARG A 155 32.99 -4.57 11.17
CA ARG A 155 31.89 -3.70 10.76
C ARG A 155 31.52 -4.13 9.35
N LEU A 156 30.59 -5.10 9.23
CA LEU A 156 29.95 -5.38 7.96
C LEU A 156 29.34 -4.06 7.46
N LYS A 157 29.95 -3.51 6.41
CA LYS A 157 29.32 -2.46 5.62
C LYS A 157 28.12 -3.11 4.94
N LEU A 158 26.95 -3.02 5.57
CA LEU A 158 25.71 -3.07 4.82
C LEU A 158 25.72 -1.80 3.95
N THR A 159 26.26 -1.93 2.74
CA THR A 159 26.06 -0.93 1.69
C THR A 159 24.56 -0.87 1.48
N ARG A 160 23.91 0.12 2.11
CA ARG A 160 22.62 0.62 1.64
C ARG A 160 22.85 0.97 0.18
N SER A 161 22.42 0.09 -0.72
CA SER A 161 22.30 0.39 -2.13
C SER A 161 21.46 1.65 -2.22
N ASN A 162 22.14 2.74 -2.55
CA ASN A 162 21.56 4.06 -2.66
C ASN A 162 20.70 4.04 -3.92
N SER A 163 19.48 3.52 -3.79
CA SER A 163 18.47 3.62 -4.85
C SER A 163 18.00 5.07 -4.82
N GLN A 164 18.68 5.93 -5.57
CA GLN A 164 18.13 7.22 -5.99
C GLN A 164 16.90 6.91 -6.85
N ARG A 165 15.78 6.59 -6.21
CA ARG A 165 14.49 6.49 -6.86
C ARG A 165 13.94 7.90 -6.93
N GLN A 166 13.61 8.33 -8.13
CA GLN A 166 12.84 9.56 -8.33
C GLN A 166 11.60 9.47 -7.44
N ALA A 167 11.44 10.49 -6.60
CA ALA A 167 10.39 10.50 -5.62
C ALA A 167 9.08 10.82 -6.36
N LYS A 168 8.24 9.81 -6.60
CA LYS A 168 6.90 9.98 -7.16
C LYS A 168 5.90 10.25 -6.02
N PRO A 169 4.87 11.08 -6.23
CA PRO A 169 3.76 11.23 -5.29
C PRO A 169 3.06 9.89 -5.06
N VAL A 170 2.72 9.62 -3.79
CA VAL A 170 2.02 8.40 -3.38
C VAL A 170 0.56 8.76 -3.11
N LEU A 171 -0.34 8.05 -3.79
CA LEU A 171 -1.77 8.14 -3.49
C LEU A 171 -2.08 7.20 -2.32
N CYS A 172 -2.70 7.73 -1.29
CA CYS A 172 -3.16 6.97 -0.13
C CYS A 172 -4.66 7.16 0.10
#